data_AF-A0A0N0JKI9-F1
#
_entry.id   AF-A0A0N0JKI9-F1
#
_cell.length_a   1.000
_cell.length_b   1.000
_cell.length_c   1.000
_cell.angle_alpha   90.00
_cell.angle_beta   90.00
_cell.angle_gamma   90.00
#
_symmetry.space_group_name_H-M   'P 1'
#
loop_
_entity.id
_entity.type
_entity.pdbx_description
1 polymer ?
#
loop_
_entity_poly.entity_id
_entity_poly.type
_entity_poly.pdbx_seq_one_letter_code
_entity_poly.pdbx_strand_id
1 'polypeptide(L)'
;MSETGTDAKLIRMANQIATFFLSQPEEVRAEGVATHINKFWEVRMRRRFHELVAVPDAGFLPLVVEAASSIKRPGASDATAVGLGQEAAVGAPFGKGVAAGESLSEPSIPETTP
;
A
#
# COMPACT_ATOMS: atom_id res chain seq x y z
N MET A 1 20.02 -16.61 -2.20
CA MET A 1 18.97 -16.57 -1.16
C MET A 1 18.46 -15.15 -1.03
N SER A 2 17.45 -14.77 -1.83
CA SER A 2 16.90 -13.40 -1.82
C SER A 2 15.40 -13.32 -2.12
N GLU A 3 14.68 -14.44 -2.18
CA GLU A 3 13.26 -14.46 -2.57
C GLU A 3 12.32 -14.10 -1.41
N THR A 4 12.60 -14.59 -0.20
CA THR A 4 11.72 -14.43 0.98
C THR A 4 11.42 -12.97 1.33
N GLY A 5 12.40 -12.07 1.21
CA GLY A 5 12.21 -10.64 1.51
C GLY A 5 11.31 -9.91 0.50
N THR A 6 11.40 -10.29 -0.77
CA THR A 6 10.59 -9.71 -1.85
C THR A 6 9.15 -10.23 -1.77
N ASP A 7 8.97 -11.50 -1.43
CA ASP A 7 7.66 -12.13 -1.28
C ASP A 7 6.89 -11.54 -0.10
N ALA A 8 7.55 -11.42 1.06
CA ALA A 8 6.95 -10.79 2.24
C ALA A 8 6.55 -9.33 1.96
N LYS A 9 7.33 -8.60 1.15
CA LYS A 9 6.99 -7.24 0.71
C LYS A 9 5.76 -7.23 -0.19
N LEU A 10 5.65 -8.15 -1.15
CA LEU A 10 4.48 -8.32 -2.01
C LEU A 10 3.21 -8.59 -1.20
N ILE A 11 3.28 -9.52 -0.24
CA ILE A 11 2.17 -9.84 0.66
C ILE A 11 1.74 -8.60 1.45
N ARG A 12 2.71 -7.89 2.06
CA ARG A 12 2.44 -6.66 2.81
C ARG A 12 1.76 -5.60 1.93
N MET A 13 2.26 -5.36 0.72
CA MET A 13 1.66 -4.36 -0.18
C MET A 13 0.23 -4.74 -0.58
N ALA A 14 -0.03 -6.01 -0.91
CA ALA A 14 -1.38 -6.48 -1.24
C ALA A 14 -2.34 -6.28 -0.06
N ASN A 15 -1.90 -6.62 1.16
CA ASN A 15 -2.69 -6.43 2.36
C ASN A 15 -2.96 -4.94 2.66
N GLN A 16 -1.99 -4.05 2.42
CA GLN A 16 -2.20 -2.61 2.58
C GLN A 16 -3.26 -2.06 1.62
N ILE A 17 -3.25 -2.52 0.36
CA ILE A 17 -4.28 -2.16 -0.63
C ILE A 17 -5.65 -2.66 -0.15
N ALA A 18 -5.74 -3.92 0.28
CA ALA A 18 -6.98 -4.48 0.80
C ALA A 18 -7.51 -3.70 2.01
N THR A 19 -6.66 -3.34 2.98
CA THR A 19 -7.04 -2.54 4.14
C THR A 19 -7.63 -1.18 3.75
N PHE A 20 -7.09 -0.53 2.72
CA PHE A 20 -7.65 0.73 2.21
C PHE A 20 -9.09 0.54 1.71
N PHE A 21 -9.35 -0.54 0.98
CA PHE A 21 -10.67 -0.87 0.45
C PHE A 21 -11.66 -1.39 1.50
N LEU A 22 -11.24 -1.73 2.73
CA LEU A 22 -12.17 -2.09 3.81
C LEU A 22 -13.15 -0.96 4.17
N SER A 23 -12.79 0.29 3.91
CA SER A 23 -13.67 1.46 4.10
C SER A 23 -14.78 1.57 3.05
N GLN A 24 -14.66 0.84 1.94
CA GLN A 24 -15.60 0.88 0.81
C GLN A 24 -16.74 -0.15 1.01
N PRO A 25 -17.84 -0.05 0.24
CA PRO A 25 -18.90 -1.05 0.25
C PRO A 25 -18.38 -2.44 -0.14
N GLU A 26 -18.86 -3.49 0.53
CA GLU A 26 -18.35 -4.87 0.41
C GLU A 26 -18.32 -5.37 -1.04
N GLU A 27 -19.38 -5.09 -1.78
CA GLU A 27 -19.59 -5.43 -3.20
C GLU A 27 -18.48 -4.91 -4.13
N VAL A 28 -17.84 -3.78 -3.82
CA VAL A 28 -16.79 -3.18 -4.67
C VAL A 28 -15.37 -3.39 -4.12
N ARG A 29 -15.20 -3.91 -2.91
CA ARG A 29 -13.87 -4.01 -2.28
C ARG A 29 -12.95 -4.92 -3.10
N ALA A 30 -13.41 -6.13 -3.43
CA ALA A 30 -12.60 -7.11 -4.14
C ALA A 30 -12.27 -6.66 -5.56
N GLU A 31 -13.25 -6.10 -6.27
CA GLU A 31 -13.04 -5.53 -7.60
C GLU A 31 -12.07 -4.33 -7.58
N GLY A 32 -12.20 -3.45 -6.57
CA GLY A 32 -11.31 -2.32 -6.37
C GLY A 32 -9.86 -2.73 -6.12
N VAL A 33 -9.64 -3.74 -5.27
CA VAL A 33 -8.31 -4.32 -5.02
C VAL A 33 -7.73 -4.93 -6.30
N ALA A 34 -8.50 -5.75 -7.01
CA ALA A 34 -8.04 -6.37 -8.26
C ALA A 34 -7.70 -5.32 -9.32
N THR A 35 -8.54 -4.30 -9.47
CA THR A 35 -8.32 -3.19 -10.40
C THR A 35 -7.06 -2.41 -10.06
N HIS A 36 -6.83 -2.12 -8.78
CA HIS A 36 -5.62 -1.44 -8.33
C HIS A 36 -4.37 -2.26 -8.65
N ILE A 37 -4.36 -3.56 -8.33
CA ILE A 37 -3.24 -4.44 -8.64
C ILE A 37 -3.01 -4.51 -10.15
N ASN A 38 -4.07 -4.67 -10.95
CA ASN A 38 -3.96 -4.72 -12.40
C ASN A 38 -3.38 -3.42 -13.01
N LYS A 39 -3.71 -2.26 -12.43
CA LYS A 39 -3.29 -0.95 -12.94
C LYS A 39 -1.87 -0.56 -12.51
N PHE A 40 -1.46 -0.91 -11.30
CA PHE A 40 -0.21 -0.44 -10.71
C PHE A 40 0.88 -1.51 -10.62
N TRP A 41 0.55 -2.80 -10.72
CA TRP A 41 1.55 -3.86 -10.62
C TRP A 41 2.04 -4.32 -11.99
N GLU A 42 3.35 -4.43 -12.10
CA GLU A 42 4.01 -4.99 -13.27
C GLU A 42 3.67 -6.47 -13.45
N VAL A 43 3.84 -6.97 -14.68
CA VAL A 43 3.57 -8.35 -15.07
C VAL A 43 4.30 -9.36 -14.17
N ARG A 44 5.56 -9.10 -13.83
CA ARG A 44 6.37 -9.99 -12.97
C ARG A 44 5.83 -10.06 -11.54
N MET A 45 5.38 -8.93 -10.98
CA MET A 45 4.75 -8.89 -9.66
C MET A 45 3.45 -9.69 -9.63
N ARG A 46 2.60 -9.51 -10.65
CA ARG A 46 1.33 -10.24 -10.76
C ARG A 46 1.54 -11.74 -10.90
N ARG A 47 2.55 -12.16 -11.67
CA ARG A 47 2.95 -13.56 -11.73
C ARG A 47 3.35 -14.09 -10.36
N ARG A 48 4.26 -13.41 -9.66
CA ARG A 48 4.74 -13.85 -8.34
C ARG A 48 3.61 -13.86 -7.30
N PHE A 49 2.70 -12.90 -7.37
CA PHE A 49 1.51 -12.86 -6.54
C PHE A 49 0.64 -14.11 -6.71
N HIS A 50 0.37 -14.54 -7.95
CA HIS A 50 -0.40 -15.76 -8.18
C HIS A 50 0.31 -17.01 -7.65
N GLU A 51 1.64 -17.07 -7.74
CA GLU A 51 2.44 -18.15 -7.14
C GLU A 51 2.30 -18.15 -5.60
N LEU A 52 2.34 -16.98 -4.96
CA LEU A 52 2.18 -16.84 -3.52
C LEU A 52 0.75 -17.14 -3.03
N VAL A 53 -0.27 -16.74 -3.80
CA VAL A 53 -1.68 -17.05 -3.46
C VAL A 53 -1.97 -18.54 -3.51
N ALA A 54 -1.22 -19.31 -4.30
CA ALA A 54 -1.31 -20.77 -4.32
C ALA A 54 -0.68 -21.43 -3.08
N VAL A 55 0.14 -20.69 -2.32
CA VAL A 55 0.73 -21.18 -1.07
C VAL A 55 -0.29 -21.00 0.07
N PRO A 56 -0.71 -22.10 0.74
CA PRO A 56 -1.56 -21.99 1.91
C PRO A 56 -0.82 -21.25 3.04
N ASP A 57 -1.54 -20.39 3.77
CA ASP A 57 -1.01 -19.62 4.89
C ASP A 57 0.10 -18.62 4.54
N ALA A 58 0.16 -18.13 3.30
CA ALA A 58 1.09 -17.08 2.89
C ALA A 58 0.89 -15.72 3.61
N GLY A 59 -0.17 -15.56 4.41
CA GLY A 59 -0.46 -14.34 5.16
C GLY A 59 -1.23 -13.27 4.37
N PHE A 60 -1.93 -13.65 3.30
CA PHE A 60 -2.85 -12.75 2.59
C PHE A 60 -4.16 -12.58 3.35
N LEU A 61 -4.72 -11.36 3.30
CA LEU A 61 -6.07 -11.11 3.77
C LEU A 61 -7.10 -11.85 2.89
N PRO A 62 -8.25 -12.27 3.44
CA PRO A 62 -9.29 -12.97 2.68
C PRO A 62 -9.77 -12.15 1.47
N LEU A 63 -9.85 -10.83 1.62
CA LEU A 63 -10.21 -9.91 0.55
C LEU A 63 -9.21 -9.95 -0.65
N VAL A 64 -7.92 -10.13 -0.37
CA VAL A 64 -6.88 -10.23 -1.40
C VAL A 64 -7.02 -11.55 -2.17
N VAL A 65 -7.34 -12.64 -1.46
CA VAL A 65 -7.56 -13.97 -2.05
C VAL A 65 -8.81 -13.96 -2.93
N GLU A 66 -9.89 -13.30 -2.49
CA GLU A 66 -11.10 -13.11 -3.30
C GLU A 66 -10.80 -12.32 -4.58
N ALA A 67 -10.09 -11.19 -4.44
CA ALA A 67 -9.67 -10.35 -5.56
C ALA A 67 -8.73 -11.08 -6.54
N ALA A 68 -8.01 -12.12 -6.11
CA ALA A 68 -7.07 -12.87 -6.95
C ALA A 68 -7.72 -13.51 -8.19
N SER A 69 -9.03 -13.80 -8.13
CA SER A 69 -9.80 -14.33 -9.26
C SER A 69 -10.01 -13.30 -10.37
N SER A 70 -10.00 -12.01 -10.04
CA SER A 70 -10.22 -10.88 -10.96
C SER A 70 -8.90 -10.24 -11.45
N ILE A 71 -7.76 -10.67 -10.90
CA ILE A 71 -6.44 -10.20 -11.33
C ILE A 71 -6.04 -10.92 -12.62
N LYS A 72 -5.62 -10.15 -13.62
CA LYS A 72 -5.24 -10.68 -14.94
C LYS A 72 -3.96 -11.49 -14.82
N ARG A 73 -4.07 -12.80 -15.06
CA ARG A 73 -2.92 -13.69 -15.23
C ARG A 73 -2.16 -13.28 -16.49
N PRO A 74 -0.83 -13.08 -16.44
CA PRO A 74 -0.08 -12.76 -17.62
C PRO A 74 -0.03 -13.96 -18.57
N GLY A 75 -0.73 -13.85 -19.70
CA GLY A 75 -0.54 -14.69 -20.87
C GLY A 75 0.31 -13.93 -21.89
N ALA A 76 1.47 -14.50 -22.24
CA ALA A 76 2.38 -14.12 -23.33
C ALA A 76 2.81 -12.63 -23.44
N SER A 77 4.11 -12.42 -23.19
CA SER A 77 4.91 -11.31 -23.71
C SER A 77 4.58 -9.89 -23.24
N ASP A 78 5.15 -9.50 -22.10
CA ASP A 78 5.80 -8.18 -22.02
C ASP A 78 7.08 -8.31 -21.20
N ALA A 79 8.18 -8.58 -21.91
CA ALA A 79 9.48 -8.92 -21.34
C ALA A 79 10.34 -7.70 -20.95
N THR A 80 9.83 -6.47 -21.09
CA THR A 80 10.70 -5.28 -21.12
C THR A 80 10.22 -4.12 -20.24
N ALA A 81 9.48 -4.37 -19.16
CA ALA A 81 9.33 -3.38 -18.09
C ALA A 81 10.24 -3.79 -16.92
N VAL A 82 11.41 -3.15 -16.87
CA VAL A 82 12.37 -3.21 -15.77
C VAL A 82 12.15 -1.93 -14.98
N GLY A 83 11.65 -1.99 -13.74
CA GLY A 83 11.41 -0.74 -13.02
C GLY A 83 10.82 -0.77 -11.62
N LEU A 84 11.03 -1.81 -10.79
CA LEU A 84 10.78 -1.67 -9.35
C LEU A 84 12.04 -1.17 -8.67
N GLY A 85 12.07 0.16 -8.53
CA GLY A 85 13.16 0.95 -7.99
C GLY A 85 13.87 0.31 -6.81
N GLN A 86 15.18 0.15 -6.99
CA GLN A 86 16.13 0.56 -5.96
C GLN A 86 15.72 1.98 -5.50
N GLU A 87 15.91 2.28 -4.21
CA GLU A 87 15.88 3.63 -3.63
C GLU A 87 14.51 4.15 -3.15
N ALA A 88 14.15 3.79 -1.92
CA ALA A 88 13.26 4.61 -1.06
C ALA A 88 13.65 4.42 0.41
N ALA A 89 14.87 4.86 0.74
CA ALA A 89 15.33 5.06 2.11
C ALA A 89 15.94 6.47 2.22
N VAL A 90 15.17 7.50 1.88
CA VAL A 90 15.46 8.89 2.27
C VAL A 90 14.14 9.58 2.64
N GLY A 91 14.07 10.00 3.90
CA GLY A 91 13.36 11.19 4.36
C GLY A 91 11.84 11.21 4.19
N ALA A 92 11.11 10.87 5.24
CA ALA A 92 9.79 11.44 5.46
C ALA A 92 9.93 12.75 6.25
N PRO A 93 9.66 13.94 5.67
CA PRO A 93 9.21 15.08 6.43
C PRO A 93 7.69 15.11 6.32
N PHE A 94 6.99 14.59 7.33
CA PHE A 94 5.55 14.81 7.43
C PHE A 94 5.32 16.29 7.76
N GLY A 95 5.09 17.08 6.72
CA GLY A 95 4.47 18.40 6.81
C GLY A 95 3.04 18.23 7.33
N LYS A 96 2.78 18.79 8.51
CA LYS A 96 1.43 18.89 9.08
C LYS A 96 0.99 20.33 8.94
N GLY A 97 0.34 20.63 7.81
CA GLY A 97 -0.45 21.84 7.64
C GLY A 97 -1.90 21.55 8.03
N VAL A 98 -2.35 22.11 9.15
CA VAL A 98 -3.76 22.42 9.38
C VAL A 98 -3.79 23.86 9.88
N ALA A 99 -4.33 24.72 9.02
CA ALA A 99 -4.73 26.07 9.35
C ALA A 99 -6.05 26.03 10.13
N ALA A 100 -6.13 26.75 11.25
CA ALA A 100 -7.34 27.36 11.78
C ALA A 100 -7.01 28.22 13.01
N GLY A 101 -7.40 29.50 12.95
CA GLY A 101 -7.78 30.26 14.15
C GLY A 101 -6.72 31.16 14.76
N GLU A 102 -6.48 32.32 14.15
CA GLU A 102 -6.11 33.51 14.90
C GLU A 102 -7.20 33.82 15.94
N SER A 103 -6.84 33.79 17.21
CA SER A 103 -7.49 34.60 18.23
C SER A 103 -6.66 34.68 19.51
N LEU A 104 -6.23 35.91 19.76
CA LEU A 104 -6.32 36.61 21.04
C LEU A 104 -5.26 36.30 22.12
N SER A 105 -4.40 37.32 22.26
CA SER A 105 -4.06 37.96 23.53
C SER A 105 -2.94 37.33 24.37
N GLU A 106 -1.75 37.87 24.13
CA GLU A 106 -0.77 38.14 25.18
C GLU A 106 -1.43 38.98 26.29
N PRO A 107 -1.21 38.61 27.57
CA PRO A 107 -0.81 39.65 28.50
C PRO A 107 0.50 39.28 29.18
N SER A 108 1.46 40.17 29.01
CA SER A 108 2.63 40.34 29.89
C SER A 108 2.25 40.20 31.36
N ILE A 109 2.97 39.36 32.09
CA ILE A 109 3.12 39.52 33.53
C ILE A 109 4.61 39.78 33.77
N PRO A 110 4.99 40.99 34.26
CA PRO A 110 6.35 41.22 34.70
C PRO A 110 6.62 40.48 36.01
N GLU A 111 7.78 39.84 36.09
CA GLU A 111 8.32 39.27 37.32
C GLU A 111 8.57 40.40 38.34
N THR A 112 7.98 40.30 39.52
CA THR A 112 8.27 41.17 40.68
C THR A 112 8.03 40.38 41.97
N THR A 113 9.17 39.94 42.57
CA THR A 113 9.53 40.12 44.01
C THR A 113 8.77 39.21 45.00
N PRO A 114 9.27 38.84 46.21
CA PRO A 114 10.09 39.60 47.16
C PRO A 114 11.60 39.33 47.18
#